data_AF-A0A0D9V546-F1
#
_entry.id   AF-A0A0D9V546-F1
#
_cell.length_a   1.000
_cell.length_b   1.000
_cell.length_c   1.000
_cell.angle_alpha   90.00
_cell.angle_beta   90.00
_cell.angle_gamma   90.00
#
_symmetry.space_group_name_H-M   'P 1'
#
loop_
_entity.id
_entity.type
_entity.pdbx_description
1 polymer ?
#
loop_
_entity_poly.entity_id
_entity_poly.type
_entity_poly.pdbx_seq_one_letter_code
_entity_poly.pdbx_strand_id
1 'polypeptide(L)'
;MSDSKTAAAVTLRTRKFMTNRLLSRKQFVLEVIHPGRANVSKAELKEKLARIYEVKDANCIFVFKFRTHFGGGKSTGFGLIYDNLEAAKKFEPKYRLIRNGLATKVEKSRKQMKERKNRAKKIRGVKKTKAGDAGKKNCKTRRHFLFLTALFTMFPGRDEDGVTAFRILKMFQAVPTAWPAVANASSVASPALSPYLPKQS
;
A
#
# COMPACT_ATOMS: atom_id res chain seq x y z
N MET A 1 -31.07 23.51 17.35
CA MET A 1 -32.29 23.06 18.06
C MET A 1 -32.32 21.54 18.00
N SER A 2 -32.70 20.91 19.13
CA SER A 2 -32.86 19.47 19.43
C SER A 2 -31.62 18.56 19.53
N ASP A 3 -30.91 18.62 20.68
CA ASP A 3 -29.98 17.56 21.15
C ASP A 3 -30.48 16.94 22.49
N SER A 4 -31.78 16.98 22.77
CA SER A 4 -32.38 16.48 24.01
C SER A 4 -33.44 15.41 23.71
N LYS A 5 -33.01 14.21 23.36
CA LYS A 5 -33.93 13.06 23.35
C LYS A 5 -33.24 11.82 23.92
N THR A 6 -33.49 11.60 25.21
CA THR A 6 -33.39 10.33 25.96
C THR A 6 -31.99 9.77 26.29
N ALA A 7 -30.89 10.36 25.83
CA ALA A 7 -29.54 9.97 26.28
C ALA A 7 -29.05 10.88 27.43
N ALA A 8 -28.54 10.29 28.50
CA ALA A 8 -27.96 11.03 29.62
C ALA A 8 -26.85 11.99 29.16
N ALA A 9 -26.85 13.21 29.71
CA ALA A 9 -26.00 14.30 29.26
C ALA A 9 -24.49 13.95 29.40
N VAL A 10 -23.74 14.13 28.31
CA VAL A 10 -22.28 13.95 28.31
C VAL A 10 -21.62 15.28 28.68
N THR A 11 -20.93 15.28 29.83
CA THR A 11 -20.22 16.42 30.40
C THR A 11 -18.72 16.31 30.10
N LEU A 12 -18.14 17.41 29.63
CA LEU A 12 -16.70 17.50 29.34
C LEU A 12 -16.01 18.33 30.42
N ARG A 13 -14.92 17.80 30.98
CA ARG A 13 -14.03 18.53 31.88
C ARG A 13 -12.64 18.58 31.28
N THR A 14 -12.07 19.77 31.18
CA THR A 14 -10.69 19.97 30.76
C THR A 14 -9.79 20.11 31.97
N ARG A 15 -8.70 19.34 32.02
CA ARG A 15 -7.70 19.37 33.08
C ARG A 15 -6.32 19.65 32.50
N LYS A 16 -5.43 20.25 33.29
CA LYS A 16 -4.04 20.55 32.90
C LYS A 16 -3.97 21.29 31.55
N PHE A 17 -4.75 22.37 31.44
CA PHE A 17 -4.82 23.17 30.23
C PHE A 17 -3.56 24.04 30.10
N MET A 18 -2.91 23.96 28.96
CA MET A 18 -1.68 24.68 28.66
C MET A 18 -1.72 25.22 27.24
N THR A 19 -1.37 26.50 27.07
CA THR A 19 -1.20 27.12 25.75
C THR A 19 0.25 26.99 25.30
N ASN A 20 0.51 26.24 24.23
CA ASN A 20 1.85 26.07 23.67
C ASN A 20 1.99 26.94 22.41
N ARG A 21 2.75 28.03 22.52
CA ARG A 21 2.95 28.98 21.41
C ARG A 21 3.95 28.49 20.36
N LEU A 22 4.92 27.66 20.74
CA LEU A 22 5.91 27.08 19.81
C LEU A 22 5.25 26.20 18.74
N LEU A 23 4.16 25.54 19.11
CA LEU A 23 3.40 24.63 18.23
C LEU A 23 2.04 25.21 17.82
N SER A 24 1.76 26.47 18.16
CA SER A 24 0.50 27.18 17.87
C SER A 24 -0.75 26.36 18.23
N ARG A 25 -0.75 25.78 19.45
CA ARG A 25 -1.85 24.93 19.92
C ARG A 25 -2.12 25.04 21.41
N LYS A 26 -3.36 24.77 21.79
CA LYS A 26 -3.81 24.54 23.17
C LYS A 26 -3.83 23.04 23.41
N GLN A 27 -3.23 22.59 24.51
CA GLN A 27 -3.14 21.18 24.88
C GLN A 27 -3.72 20.96 26.27
N PHE A 28 -4.49 19.89 26.43
CA PHE A 28 -5.16 19.58 27.69
C PHE A 28 -5.53 18.10 27.79
N VAL A 29 -5.75 17.66 29.02
CA VAL A 29 -6.35 16.36 29.32
C VAL A 29 -7.87 16.52 29.30
N LEU A 30 -8.55 15.64 28.57
CA LEU A 30 -10.00 15.57 28.55
C LEU A 30 -10.49 14.48 29.47
N GLU A 31 -11.39 14.83 30.36
CA GLU A 31 -12.18 13.89 31.12
C GLU A 31 -13.63 13.99 30.65
N VAL A 32 -14.15 12.88 30.15
CA VAL A 32 -15.49 12.75 29.59
C VAL A 32 -16.33 11.98 30.57
N ILE A 33 -17.37 12.60 31.12
CA ILE A 33 -18.35 11.96 32.01
C ILE A 33 -19.60 11.68 31.19
N HIS A 34 -20.00 10.42 31.14
CA HIS A 34 -21.11 9.92 30.32
C HIS A 34 -21.89 8.85 31.11
N PRO A 35 -22.70 9.25 32.10
CA PRO A 35 -23.45 8.31 32.91
C PRO A 35 -24.44 7.54 32.03
N GLY A 36 -24.62 6.24 32.25
CA GLY A 36 -25.61 5.43 31.51
C GLY A 36 -25.39 5.29 30.00
N ARG A 37 -24.31 5.84 29.44
CA ARG A 37 -23.90 5.69 28.04
C ARG A 37 -22.57 4.95 27.98
N ALA A 38 -22.35 4.14 26.94
CA ALA A 38 -21.15 3.32 26.83
C ALA A 38 -19.90 4.12 26.48
N ASN A 39 -19.77 4.56 25.23
CA ASN A 39 -18.63 5.35 24.76
C ASN A 39 -19.11 6.52 23.91
N VAL A 40 -18.41 7.65 24.02
CA VAL A 40 -18.72 8.86 23.26
C VAL A 40 -17.89 8.86 21.99
N SER A 41 -18.54 9.14 20.86
CA SER A 41 -17.84 9.21 19.57
C SER A 41 -16.89 10.42 19.55
N LYS A 42 -15.77 10.30 18.82
CA LYS A 42 -14.80 11.41 18.72
C LYS A 42 -15.36 12.60 17.93
N ALA A 43 -16.32 12.38 17.04
CA ALA A 43 -16.99 13.43 16.28
C ALA A 43 -17.79 14.34 17.22
N GLU A 44 -18.63 13.74 18.08
CA GLU A 44 -19.40 14.49 19.09
C GLU A 44 -18.50 15.28 20.04
N LEU A 45 -17.35 14.71 20.44
CA LEU A 45 -16.39 15.41 21.29
C LEU A 45 -15.76 16.62 20.58
N LYS A 46 -15.45 16.51 19.28
CA LYS A 46 -14.94 17.65 18.51
C LYS A 46 -15.96 18.77 18.41
N GLU A 47 -17.21 18.43 18.12
CA GLU A 47 -18.30 19.41 18.02
C GLU A 47 -18.53 20.15 19.33
N LYS A 48 -18.57 19.42 20.46
CA LYS A 48 -18.71 20.04 21.78
C LYS A 48 -17.52 20.93 22.13
N LEU A 49 -16.30 20.51 21.82
CA LEU A 49 -15.11 21.33 22.06
C LEU A 49 -15.05 22.56 21.16
N ALA A 50 -15.53 22.45 19.91
CA ALA A 50 -15.63 23.58 19.00
C ALA A 50 -16.59 24.64 19.55
N ARG A 51 -17.72 24.22 20.14
CA ARG A 51 -18.67 25.13 20.80
C ARG A 51 -18.08 25.78 22.06
N ILE A 52 -17.39 25.00 22.92
CA ILE A 52 -16.85 25.51 24.20
C ILE A 52 -15.72 26.53 23.98
N TYR A 53 -14.83 26.26 23.03
CA TYR A 53 -13.63 27.07 22.79
C TYR A 53 -13.73 27.97 21.55
N GLU A 54 -14.94 28.09 20.98
CA GLU A 54 -15.26 28.95 19.83
C GLU A 54 -14.29 28.74 18.65
N VAL A 55 -14.04 27.48 18.34
CA VAL A 55 -13.17 27.11 17.22
C VAL A 55 -14.02 27.05 15.95
N LYS A 56 -13.65 27.83 14.94
CA LYS A 56 -14.37 27.90 13.66
C LYS A 56 -14.44 26.54 12.96
N ASP A 57 -13.34 25.80 12.97
CA ASP A 57 -13.22 24.51 12.27
C ASP A 57 -13.03 23.33 13.24
N ALA A 58 -13.95 22.35 13.20
CA ALA A 58 -13.82 21.11 13.96
C ALA A 58 -12.60 20.25 13.53
N ASN A 59 -12.08 20.49 12.32
CA ASN A 59 -10.90 19.81 11.78
C ASN A 59 -9.58 20.25 12.44
N CYS A 60 -9.55 21.43 13.07
CA CYS A 60 -8.42 21.89 13.89
C CYS A 60 -8.29 21.16 15.22
N ILE A 61 -9.33 20.41 15.62
CA ILE A 61 -9.42 19.74 16.92
C ILE A 61 -9.04 18.26 16.77
N PHE A 62 -8.04 17.84 17.54
CA PHE A 62 -7.57 16.45 17.58
C PHE A 62 -7.76 15.88 18.96
N VAL A 63 -8.42 14.73 19.01
CA VAL A 63 -8.70 14.04 20.27
C VAL A 63 -8.25 12.59 20.20
N PHE A 64 -7.39 12.17 21.13
CA PHE A 64 -6.73 10.87 21.07
C PHE A 64 -6.46 10.27 22.46
N LYS A 65 -6.03 9.00 22.46
CA LYS A 65 -5.67 8.22 23.66
C LYS A 65 -6.79 8.16 24.70
N PHE A 66 -8.04 8.02 24.25
CA PHE A 66 -9.14 7.76 25.17
C PHE A 66 -9.03 6.37 25.79
N ARG A 67 -9.09 6.33 27.12
CA ARG A 67 -9.22 5.13 27.93
C ARG A 67 -10.40 5.29 28.87
N THR A 68 -11.33 4.34 28.80
CA THR A 68 -12.45 4.21 29.74
C THR A 68 -11.91 3.73 31.08
N HIS A 69 -12.40 4.32 32.17
CA HIS A 69 -12.12 3.81 33.50
C HIS A 69 -12.86 2.49 33.74
N PHE A 70 -12.31 1.68 34.65
CA PHE A 70 -13.00 0.48 35.12
C PHE A 70 -14.33 0.86 35.77
N GLY A 71 -15.38 0.08 35.50
CA GLY A 71 -16.75 0.41 35.91
C GLY A 71 -17.48 1.41 35.00
N GLY A 72 -16.84 1.95 33.96
CA GLY A 72 -17.49 2.80 32.96
C GLY A 72 -17.84 4.22 33.44
N GLY A 73 -18.64 4.93 32.66
CA GLY A 73 -19.16 6.28 32.99
C GLY A 73 -18.16 7.43 32.94
N LYS A 74 -16.85 7.14 32.99
CA LYS A 74 -15.77 8.12 32.87
C LYS A 74 -14.71 7.63 31.89
N SER A 75 -14.23 8.54 31.04
CA SER A 75 -13.13 8.29 30.11
C SER A 75 -12.12 9.41 30.18
N THR A 76 -10.84 9.07 30.14
CA THR A 76 -9.75 10.05 30.07
C THR A 76 -9.08 9.99 28.71
N GLY A 77 -8.78 11.14 28.16
CA GLY A 77 -8.08 11.28 26.88
C GLY A 77 -7.30 12.57 26.81
N PHE A 78 -6.74 12.84 25.63
CA PHE A 78 -5.96 14.04 25.37
C PHE A 78 -6.57 14.81 24.22
N GLY A 79 -6.66 16.13 24.38
CA GLY A 79 -7.20 17.05 23.39
C GLY A 79 -6.14 18.06 22.97
N LEU A 80 -6.11 18.35 21.67
CA LEU A 80 -5.31 19.39 21.06
C LEU A 80 -6.23 20.27 20.21
N ILE A 81 -6.13 21.58 20.39
CA ILE A 81 -6.80 22.58 19.56
C ILE A 81 -5.71 23.41 18.90
N TYR A 82 -5.61 23.34 17.58
CA TYR A 82 -4.74 24.21 16.80
C TYR A 82 -5.44 25.51 16.44
N ASP A 83 -4.68 26.59 16.31
CA ASP A 83 -5.23 27.87 15.85
C ASP A 83 -5.52 27.84 14.33
N ASN A 84 -4.67 27.15 13.56
CA ASN A 84 -4.75 27.04 12.09
C ASN A 84 -4.68 25.58 11.59
N LEU A 85 -5.38 25.27 10.50
CA LEU A 85 -5.32 23.95 9.84
C LEU A 85 -3.93 23.63 9.27
N GLU A 86 -3.21 24.62 8.78
CA GLU A 86 -1.86 24.42 8.25
C GLU A 86 -0.87 24.01 9.34
N ALA A 87 -0.96 24.64 10.52
CA ALA A 87 -0.16 24.29 11.67
C ALA A 87 -0.46 22.85 12.12
N ALA A 88 -1.74 22.46 12.12
CA ALA A 88 -2.14 21.08 12.42
C ALA A 88 -1.48 20.07 11.45
N LYS A 89 -1.49 20.34 10.14
CA LYS A 89 -0.87 19.44 9.14
C LYS A 89 0.64 19.33 9.27
N LYS A 90 1.32 20.41 9.70
CA LYS A 90 2.78 20.45 9.88
C LYS A 90 3.24 19.68 11.11
N PHE A 91 2.55 19.85 12.25
CA PHE A 91 2.99 19.32 13.54
C PHE A 91 2.39 17.96 13.90
N GLU A 92 1.20 17.62 13.40
CA GLU A 92 0.58 16.33 13.74
C GLU A 92 1.26 15.17 12.99
N PRO A 93 1.44 14.03 13.67
CA PRO A 93 1.94 12.84 13.01
C PRO A 93 0.94 12.33 11.96
N LYS A 94 1.47 11.86 10.82
CA LYS A 94 0.69 11.45 9.63
C LYS A 94 -0.47 10.50 9.93
N TYR A 95 -0.31 9.57 10.88
CA TYR A 95 -1.37 8.60 11.20
C TYR A 95 -2.64 9.24 11.78
N ARG A 96 -2.54 10.40 12.43
CA ARG A 96 -3.71 11.14 12.95
C ARG A 96 -4.41 11.91 11.85
N LEU A 97 -3.63 12.50 10.93
CA LEU A 97 -4.17 13.17 9.75
C LEU A 97 -4.97 12.19 8.90
N ILE A 98 -4.47 10.98 8.69
CA ILE A 98 -5.17 9.91 7.96
C ILE A 98 -6.48 9.52 8.67
N ARG A 99 -6.47 9.36 9.99
CA ARG A 99 -7.67 9.02 10.77
C ARG A 99 -8.74 10.13 10.74
N ASN A 100 -8.33 11.38 10.61
CA ASN A 100 -9.24 12.52 10.46
C ASN A 100 -9.65 12.77 8.99
N GLY A 101 -9.12 12.01 8.02
CA GLY A 101 -9.41 12.21 6.59
C GLY A 101 -8.67 13.37 5.91
N LEU A 102 -7.68 13.98 6.58
CA LEU A 102 -6.91 15.12 6.05
C LEU A 102 -5.73 14.72 5.16
N ALA A 103 -5.34 13.45 5.19
CA ALA A 103 -4.24 12.90 4.39
C ALA A 103 -4.58 11.49 3.92
N THR A 104 -4.13 11.14 2.72
CA THR A 104 -4.32 9.79 2.17
C THR A 104 -3.25 8.84 2.70
N LYS A 105 -3.65 7.58 2.93
CA LYS A 105 -2.73 6.52 3.35
C LYS A 105 -1.97 6.02 2.12
N VAL A 106 -0.65 6.01 2.21
CA VAL A 106 0.21 5.42 1.17
C VAL A 106 0.43 3.95 1.50
N GLU A 107 -0.07 3.06 0.64
CA GLU A 107 0.06 1.61 0.84
C GLU A 107 1.29 1.07 0.11
N LYS A 108 2.30 0.66 0.89
CA LYS A 108 3.53 0.05 0.37
C LYS A 108 3.95 -1.09 1.28
N SER A 109 4.31 -2.24 0.70
CA SER A 109 4.85 -3.36 1.45
C SER A 109 6.32 -3.13 1.81
N ARG A 110 6.65 -3.27 3.10
CA ARG A 110 8.01 -3.17 3.61
C ARG A 110 8.95 -4.20 2.96
N LYS A 111 8.45 -5.39 2.62
CA LYS A 111 9.24 -6.46 1.98
C LYS A 111 9.69 -6.04 0.57
N GLN A 112 8.76 -5.59 -0.26
CA GLN A 112 9.03 -5.14 -1.64
C GLN A 112 10.01 -3.96 -1.68
N MET A 113 9.89 -3.01 -0.73
CA MET A 113 10.82 -1.88 -0.63
C MET A 113 12.25 -2.33 -0.29
N LYS A 114 12.40 -3.28 0.64
CA LYS A 114 13.73 -3.80 1.03
C LYS A 114 14.35 -4.65 -0.07
N GLU A 115 13.57 -5.49 -0.75
CA GLU A 115 14.05 -6.28 -1.89
C GLU A 115 14.48 -5.39 -3.06
N ARG A 116 13.72 -4.32 -3.36
CA ARG A 116 14.12 -3.32 -4.36
C ARG A 116 15.42 -2.62 -3.97
N LYS A 117 15.56 -2.22 -2.69
CA LYS A 117 16.80 -1.62 -2.16
C LYS A 117 17.99 -2.57 -2.29
N ASN A 118 17.82 -3.85 -1.95
CA ASN A 118 18.88 -4.85 -2.04
C ASN A 118 19.28 -5.14 -3.48
N ARG A 119 18.32 -5.21 -4.43
CA ARG A 119 18.61 -5.31 -5.86
C ARG A 119 19.37 -4.10 -6.39
N ALA A 120 18.97 -2.88 -6.01
CA ALA A 120 19.64 -1.65 -6.42
C ALA A 120 21.07 -1.53 -5.88
N LYS A 121 21.35 -2.08 -4.68
CA LYS A 121 22.71 -2.13 -4.11
C LYS A 121 23.67 -3.05 -4.88
N LYS A 122 23.17 -4.09 -5.57
CA LYS A 122 24.00 -5.01 -6.38
C LYS A 122 24.59 -4.32 -7.62
N ILE A 123 23.95 -3.27 -8.12
CA ILE A 123 24.36 -2.58 -9.35
C ILE A 123 25.16 -1.31 -8.98
N ARG A 124 26.40 -1.22 -9.45
CA ARG A 124 27.32 -0.09 -9.22
C ARG A 124 27.56 0.70 -10.51
N GLY A 125 27.73 2.02 -10.41
CA GLY A 125 28.04 2.92 -11.54
C GLY A 125 26.96 3.02 -12.63
N VAL A 126 27.38 3.38 -13.85
CA VAL A 126 26.55 3.60 -15.05
C VAL A 126 25.81 2.33 -15.53
N LYS A 127 26.15 1.14 -15.02
CA LYS A 127 25.38 -0.09 -15.29
C LYS A 127 23.92 -0.03 -14.78
N LYS A 128 23.56 0.96 -13.94
CA LYS A 128 22.16 1.24 -13.55
C LYS A 128 21.28 1.70 -14.72
N THR A 129 21.80 2.46 -15.68
CA THR A 129 21.05 2.85 -16.89
C THR A 129 21.00 1.73 -17.92
N LYS A 130 22.08 0.92 -18.05
CA LYS A 130 22.15 -0.20 -18.99
C LYS A 130 21.28 -1.43 -18.64
N ALA A 131 20.73 -1.53 -17.43
CA ALA A 131 19.76 -2.59 -17.10
C ALA A 131 18.45 -2.47 -17.92
N GLY A 132 18.14 -1.28 -18.45
CA GLY A 132 17.07 -1.08 -19.43
C GLY A 132 17.45 -1.49 -20.87
N ASP A 133 18.75 -1.49 -21.21
CA ASP A 133 19.24 -1.85 -22.55
C ASP A 133 19.20 -3.36 -22.84
N ALA A 134 19.18 -4.20 -21.80
CA ALA A 134 19.08 -5.65 -21.96
C ALA A 134 17.77 -6.06 -22.68
N GLY A 135 16.67 -5.31 -22.46
CA GLY A 135 15.41 -5.53 -23.18
C GLY A 135 15.48 -5.16 -24.67
N LYS A 136 16.32 -4.18 -25.04
CA LYS A 136 16.48 -3.70 -26.43
C LYS A 136 17.25 -4.71 -27.29
N LYS A 137 18.16 -5.48 -26.70
CA LYS A 137 18.89 -6.55 -27.40
C LYS A 137 17.97 -7.73 -27.77
N ASN A 138 17.07 -8.13 -26.87
CA ASN A 138 16.16 -9.26 -27.11
C ASN A 138 15.08 -8.97 -28.18
N CYS A 139 14.71 -7.70 -28.37
CA CYS A 139 13.76 -7.28 -29.41
C CYS A 139 14.36 -7.35 -30.83
N LYS A 140 15.66 -7.04 -30.99
CA LYS A 140 16.37 -7.13 -32.27
C LYS A 140 16.48 -8.58 -32.77
N THR A 141 16.75 -9.52 -31.88
CA THR A 141 16.89 -10.95 -32.23
C THR A 141 15.57 -11.59 -32.67
N ARG A 142 14.43 -11.16 -32.10
CA ARG A 142 13.10 -11.69 -32.49
C ARG A 142 12.61 -11.17 -33.85
N ARG A 143 13.00 -9.97 -34.29
CA ARG A 143 12.66 -9.46 -35.64
C ARG A 143 13.41 -10.20 -36.75
N HIS A 144 14.61 -10.72 -36.48
CA HIS A 144 15.39 -11.45 -37.49
C HIS A 144 14.84 -12.87 -37.71
N PHE A 145 14.38 -13.53 -36.65
CA PHE A 145 13.82 -14.88 -36.73
C PHE A 145 12.50 -14.93 -37.52
N LEU A 146 11.66 -13.89 -37.41
CA LEU A 146 10.41 -13.77 -38.19
C LEU A 146 10.64 -13.43 -39.66
N PHE A 147 11.79 -12.84 -40.02
CA PHE A 147 12.13 -12.52 -41.41
C PHE A 147 12.65 -13.76 -42.15
N LEU A 148 13.37 -14.65 -41.44
CA LEU A 148 13.92 -15.88 -42.02
C LEU A 148 12.83 -16.96 -42.23
N THR A 149 11.81 -17.01 -41.35
CA THR A 149 10.65 -17.91 -41.53
C THR A 149 9.68 -17.42 -42.62
N ALA A 150 9.59 -16.11 -42.86
CA ALA A 150 8.78 -15.55 -43.95
C ALA A 150 9.41 -15.82 -45.33
N LEU A 151 10.75 -15.82 -45.44
CA LEU A 151 11.42 -16.12 -46.71
C LEU A 151 11.28 -17.60 -47.12
N PHE A 152 11.23 -18.50 -46.14
CA PHE A 152 11.07 -19.94 -46.37
C PHE A 152 9.64 -20.36 -46.75
N THR A 153 8.64 -19.50 -46.53
CA THR A 153 7.23 -19.78 -46.83
C THR A 153 6.72 -19.11 -48.10
N MET A 154 7.53 -18.27 -48.77
CA MET A 154 7.14 -17.54 -49.99
C MET A 154 7.64 -18.12 -51.32
N PHE A 155 8.34 -19.25 -51.33
CA PHE A 155 8.75 -19.92 -52.58
C PHE A 155 8.50 -21.44 -52.52
N PRO A 156 7.30 -21.91 -52.89
CA PRO A 156 7.06 -23.32 -53.10
C PRO A 156 7.39 -23.70 -54.56
N GLY A 157 8.48 -24.44 -54.75
CA GLY A 157 8.63 -25.48 -55.78
C GLY A 157 8.90 -25.06 -57.24
N ARG A 158 10.04 -25.52 -57.78
CA ARG A 158 10.08 -26.28 -59.04
C ARG A 158 11.32 -27.17 -59.06
N ASP A 159 11.08 -28.47 -58.97
CA ASP A 159 12.05 -29.56 -59.12
C ASP A 159 12.66 -29.57 -60.53
N GLU A 160 13.97 -29.85 -60.61
CA GLU A 160 14.59 -30.82 -61.52
C GLU A 160 15.96 -31.20 -60.90
N ASP A 161 16.31 -32.48 -60.92
CA ASP A 161 17.63 -33.07 -60.61
C ASP A 161 18.05 -33.24 -59.12
N GLY A 162 17.31 -34.11 -58.43
CA GLY A 162 17.70 -35.23 -57.55
C GLY A 162 19.08 -35.42 -56.87
N VAL A 163 20.06 -34.51 -56.89
CA VAL A 163 21.40 -34.77 -56.32
C VAL A 163 21.99 -33.55 -55.60
N THR A 164 21.22 -32.83 -54.77
CA THR A 164 21.82 -31.96 -53.73
C THR A 164 20.95 -31.70 -52.50
N ALA A 165 19.90 -32.48 -52.26
CA ALA A 165 19.12 -32.36 -51.01
C ALA A 165 19.67 -33.22 -49.85
N PHE A 166 20.53 -34.20 -50.16
CA PHE A 166 21.09 -35.12 -49.16
C PHE A 166 22.42 -34.63 -48.52
N ARG A 167 23.01 -33.53 -49.02
CA ARG A 167 24.28 -32.99 -48.50
C ARG A 167 24.14 -31.87 -47.47
N ILE A 168 22.99 -31.18 -47.43
CA ILE A 168 22.70 -30.18 -46.39
C ILE A 168 22.09 -30.83 -45.14
N LEU A 169 21.41 -31.98 -45.27
CA LEU A 169 20.85 -32.72 -44.14
C LEU A 169 21.86 -33.62 -43.42
N LYS A 170 23.00 -33.95 -44.05
CA LYS A 170 24.09 -34.75 -43.45
C LYS A 170 25.25 -33.95 -42.83
N MET A 171 25.24 -32.61 -42.92
CA MET A 171 26.23 -31.75 -42.23
C MET A 171 25.78 -31.23 -40.87
N PHE A 172 24.61 -31.66 -40.37
CA PHE A 172 24.13 -31.26 -39.02
C PHE A 172 23.84 -32.45 -38.09
N GLN A 173 24.24 -33.66 -38.48
CA GLN A 173 24.18 -34.87 -37.66
C GLN A 173 25.53 -35.61 -37.68
N ALA A 174 26.52 -35.05 -36.97
CA ALA A 174 27.64 -35.80 -36.42
C ALA A 174 27.87 -35.31 -34.98
N VAL A 175 27.67 -36.22 -34.04
CA VAL A 175 27.56 -36.04 -32.57
C VAL A 175 28.94 -36.24 -31.92
N PRO A 176 29.24 -35.68 -30.71
CA PRO A 176 29.14 -36.47 -29.47
C PRO A 176 28.50 -35.67 -28.31
N THR A 177 27.40 -36.14 -27.71
CA THR A 177 27.35 -36.88 -26.42
C THR A 177 28.14 -36.24 -25.26
N ALA A 178 27.43 -35.57 -24.35
CA ALA A 178 27.63 -35.68 -22.90
C ALA A 178 26.43 -35.07 -22.14
N TRP A 179 25.55 -35.92 -21.63
CA TRP A 179 24.68 -35.67 -20.46
C TRP A 179 25.47 -36.04 -19.18
N PRO A 180 25.16 -35.56 -17.95
CA PRO A 180 23.84 -35.69 -17.29
C PRO A 180 23.47 -34.45 -16.41
N ALA A 181 22.35 -34.28 -15.70
CA ALA A 181 21.16 -35.06 -15.38
C ALA A 181 20.01 -34.06 -15.10
N VAL A 182 18.82 -34.28 -15.64
CA VAL A 182 17.58 -33.72 -15.05
C VAL A 182 16.66 -34.90 -14.79
N ALA A 183 16.67 -35.35 -13.54
CA ALA A 183 15.70 -36.30 -13.03
C ALA A 183 14.46 -35.53 -12.53
N ASN A 184 13.31 -35.93 -13.08
CA ASN A 184 11.98 -36.00 -12.48
C ASN A 184 11.33 -34.73 -11.91
N ALA A 185 10.05 -34.49 -12.09
CA ALA A 185 8.97 -35.19 -12.76
C ALA A 185 7.77 -34.21 -12.77
N SER A 186 6.78 -34.49 -13.63
CA SER A 186 5.33 -34.42 -13.36
C SER A 186 4.75 -33.18 -12.64
N SER A 187 3.64 -32.57 -13.02
CA SER A 187 2.63 -32.84 -14.03
C SER A 187 1.49 -31.82 -13.78
N VAL A 188 0.68 -31.61 -14.82
CA VAL A 188 -0.72 -31.15 -14.81
C VAL A 188 -1.09 -29.72 -14.37
N ALA A 189 -1.58 -29.01 -15.39
CA ALA A 189 -2.61 -27.97 -15.46
C ALA A 189 -3.47 -27.62 -14.22
N SER A 190 -3.63 -26.29 -14.02
CA SER A 190 -4.82 -25.43 -13.77
C SER A 190 -6.14 -26.02 -13.18
N PRO A 191 -7.10 -25.25 -12.59
CA PRO A 191 -7.28 -23.78 -12.54
C PRO A 191 -7.83 -23.19 -11.18
N ALA A 192 -7.90 -21.85 -11.12
CA ALA A 192 -8.96 -20.97 -10.59
C ALA A 192 -9.68 -21.14 -9.21
N LEU A 193 -9.95 -19.96 -8.62
CA LEU A 193 -11.02 -19.56 -7.68
C LEU A 193 -10.93 -19.85 -6.16
N SER A 194 -11.06 -18.75 -5.40
CA SER A 194 -11.47 -18.65 -3.99
C SER A 194 -12.99 -18.95 -3.87
N PRO A 195 -13.51 -19.53 -2.77
CA PRO A 195 -13.84 -18.75 -1.55
C PRO A 195 -13.70 -19.49 -0.21
N TYR A 196 -13.34 -18.76 0.84
CA TYR A 196 -13.43 -19.18 2.25
C TYR A 196 -14.80 -18.77 2.82
N LEU A 197 -15.54 -19.72 3.39
CA LEU A 197 -16.60 -19.48 4.38
C LEU A 197 -16.41 -20.43 5.59
N PRO A 198 -16.91 -20.05 6.78
CA PRO A 198 -16.38 -20.47 8.08
C PRO A 198 -17.11 -21.69 8.69
N LYS A 199 -16.41 -22.43 9.58
CA LYS A 199 -16.99 -23.53 10.37
C LYS A 199 -17.56 -23.02 11.70
N GLN A 200 -18.80 -23.42 11.99
CA GLN A 200 -19.40 -23.44 13.32
C GLN A 200 -19.18 -24.82 13.97
N SER A 201 -18.87 -24.81 15.26
CA SER A 201 -19.32 -25.77 16.27
C SER A 201 -19.10 -25.14 17.64
#